data_AF-A0A158DMW1-F1
#
_entry.id   AF-A0A158DMW1-F1
#
_cell.length_a   1.000
_cell.length_b   1.000
_cell.length_c   1.000
_cell.angle_alpha   90.00
_cell.angle_beta   90.00
_cell.angle_gamma   90.00
#
_symmetry.space_group_name_H-M   'P 1'
#
loop_
_entity.id
_entity.type
_entity.pdbx_description
1 polymer ?
#
loop_
_entity_poly.entity_id
_entity_poly.type
_entity_poly.pdbx_seq_one_letter_code
_entity_poly.pdbx_strand_id
1 'polypeptide(L)' 'MSKLQRYLVNLLVLLDEAGNTLTGGSPNETISSRAGKAAEKGKPWGCVLCRLLNCIQKDHCKIAMAVTIGEDAVLPD' A
#
# COMPACT_ATOMS: atom_id res chain seq x y z
N MET A 1 -10.27 -13.46 -13.82
CA MET A 1 -11.02 -12.23 -13.49
C MET A 1 -11.82 -11.78 -14.70
N SER A 2 -13.10 -11.45 -14.53
CA SER A 2 -13.89 -10.80 -15.57
C SER A 2 -13.48 -9.33 -15.77
N LYS A 3 -13.89 -8.71 -16.89
CA LYS A 3 -13.61 -7.28 -17.16
C LYS A 3 -14.17 -6.37 -16.07
N LEU A 4 -15.39 -6.66 -15.58
CA LEU A 4 -16.01 -5.92 -14.49
C LEU A 4 -15.21 -6.03 -13.20
N GLN A 5 -14.74 -7.24 -12.85
CA GLN A 5 -13.88 -7.41 -11.67
C GLN A 5 -12.59 -6.60 -11.79
N ARG A 6 -11.94 -6.60 -12.97
CA ARG A 6 -10.72 -5.80 -13.18
C ARG A 6 -10.98 -4.31 -13.07
N TYR A 7 -12.10 -3.84 -13.61
CA TYR A 7 -12.51 -2.44 -13.50
C TYR A 7 -12.69 -2.02 -12.03
N LEU A 8 -13.40 -2.82 -11.24
CA LEU A 8 -13.60 -2.54 -9.82
C LEU A 8 -12.29 -2.57 -9.03
N VAL A 9 -11.40 -3.54 -9.30
CA VAL A 9 -10.07 -3.58 -8.67
C VAL A 9 -9.26 -2.33 -9.00
N ASN A 10 -9.27 -1.87 -10.26
CA ASN A 10 -8.56 -0.64 -10.64
C ASN A 10 -9.09 0.60 -9.90
N LEU A 11 -10.41 0.70 -9.67
CA LEU A 11 -10.97 1.78 -8.86
C LEU A 11 -10.52 1.71 -7.40
N LEU A 12 -10.42 0.50 -6.82
CA LEU A 12 -9.92 0.33 -5.46
C LEU A 12 -8.43 0.70 -5.34
N VAL A 13 -7.61 0.34 -6.33
CA VAL A 13 -6.19 0.75 -6.38
C VAL A 13 -6.07 2.27 -6.47
N LEU A 14 -6.87 2.92 -7.33
CA LEU A 14 -6.90 4.38 -7.44
C LEU A 14 -7.24 5.05 -6.10
N LEU A 15 -8.24 4.51 -5.38
CA LEU A 15 -8.61 5.05 -4.05
C LEU A 15 -7.51 4.83 -3.02
N ASP A 16 -6.80 3.70 -3.07
CA ASP A 16 -5.67 3.38 -2.21
C ASP A 16 -4.50 4.36 -2.45
N GLU A 17 -4.10 4.56 -3.70
CA GLU A 17 -3.05 5.51 -4.10
C GLU A 17 -3.43 6.97 -3.76
N ALA A 18 -4.69 7.35 -3.99
CA ALA A 18 -5.19 8.66 -3.61
C ALA A 18 -5.15 8.86 -2.08
N GLY A 19 -5.55 7.85 -1.31
CA GLY A 19 -5.46 7.88 0.15
C GLY A 19 -4.01 7.97 0.65
N ASN A 20 -3.09 7.27 -0.01
CA ASN A 20 -1.66 7.38 0.27
C ASN A 20 -1.15 8.79 0.02
N THR A 21 -1.51 9.37 -1.14
CA THR A 21 -1.16 10.75 -1.51
C THR A 21 -1.67 11.76 -0.48
N LEU A 22 -2.94 11.65 -0.09
CA LEU A 22 -3.58 12.55 0.88
C LEU A 22 -2.94 12.50 2.27
N THR A 23 -2.27 11.39 2.61
CA THR A 23 -1.57 11.20 3.88
C THR A 23 -0.05 11.43 3.75
N GLY A 24 0.39 12.12 2.70
CA GLY A 24 1.78 12.52 2.47
C GLY A 24 2.68 11.43 1.89
N GLY A 25 2.11 10.32 1.40
CA GLY A 25 2.83 9.30 0.66
C GLY A 25 3.07 9.66 -0.81
N SER A 26 3.74 8.78 -1.55
CA SER A 26 3.96 8.93 -2.99
C SER A 26 2.67 8.76 -3.80
N PRO A 27 2.42 9.59 -4.84
CA PRO A 27 1.21 9.54 -5.64
C PRO A 27 0.93 8.25 -6.41
N ASN A 28 1.97 7.46 -6.70
CA ASN A 28 1.86 6.20 -7.44
C ASN A 28 2.12 4.99 -6.54
N GLU A 29 1.98 5.17 -5.22
CA GLU A 29 2.18 4.13 -4.22
C GLU A 29 0.89 3.83 -3.46
N THR A 30 0.57 2.54 -3.28
CA THR A 30 -0.51 2.10 -2.41
C THR A 30 -0.11 2.20 -0.94
N ILE A 31 -1.08 2.43 -0.04
CA ILE A 31 -0.87 2.43 1.41
C ILE A 31 -0.29 1.08 1.86
N SER A 32 -0.72 -0.02 1.24
CA SER A 32 -0.20 -1.37 1.52
C SER A 32 1.28 -1.54 1.16
N SER A 33 1.75 -0.98 0.03
CA SER A 33 3.18 -0.93 -0.32
C SER A 33 3.97 -0.12 0.70
N ARG A 34 3.49 1.09 1.01
CA ARG A 34 4.10 2.01 1.97
C ARG A 34 4.21 1.37 3.36
N ALA A 35 3.14 0.70 3.81
CA ALA A 35 3.09 -0.02 5.07
C ALA A 35 4.09 -1.18 5.13
N GLY A 36 4.27 -1.91 4.02
CA GLY A 36 5.29 -2.95 3.93
C GLY A 36 6.69 -2.40 4.16
N LYS A 37 7.06 -1.32 3.49
CA LYS A 37 8.36 -0.65 3.67
C LYS A 37 8.54 -0.09 5.07
N ALA A 38 7.49 0.52 5.63
CA ALA A 38 7.50 1.01 7.00
C ALA A 38 7.69 -0.14 8.01
N ALA A 39 7.05 -1.29 7.80
CA ALA A 39 7.22 -2.48 8.62
C ALA A 39 8.65 -3.04 8.53
N GLU A 40 9.27 -3.07 7.34
CA GLU A 40 10.68 -3.47 7.18
C GLU A 40 11.64 -2.56 7.94
N LYS A 41 11.30 -1.26 8.04
CA LYS A 41 12.04 -0.28 8.85
C LYS A 41 11.67 -0.33 10.35
N GLY A 42 10.81 -1.26 10.77
CA GLY A 42 10.39 -1.43 12.15
C GLY A 42 9.40 -0.36 12.66
N LYS A 43 8.75 0.39 11.77
CA LYS A 43 7.76 1.39 12.17
C LYS A 43 6.48 0.71 12.69
N PRO A 44 5.98 1.08 13.89
CA PRO A 44 4.82 0.42 14.49
C PRO A 44 3.55 0.46 13.62
N TRP A 45 3.30 1.58 12.94
CA TRP A 45 2.09 1.76 12.13
C TRP A 45 2.05 0.76 10.96
N GLY A 46 3.19 0.55 10.29
CA GLY A 46 3.33 -0.41 9.19
C GLY A 46 3.13 -1.84 9.69
N CYS A 47 3.75 -2.20 10.81
CA CYS A 47 3.59 -3.52 11.42
C CYS A 47 2.12 -3.83 11.79
N VAL A 48 1.43 -2.86 12.40
CA VAL A 48 0.01 -3.01 12.78
C VAL A 48 -0.85 -3.17 11.53
N LEU A 49 -0.70 -2.28 10.55
CA LEU A 49 -1.50 -2.34 9.33
C LEU A 49 -1.25 -3.64 8.54
N CYS A 50 0.01 -4.04 8.39
CA CYS A 50 0.34 -5.29 7.69
C CYS A 50 -0.17 -6.53 8.42
N ARG A 51 -0.22 -6.51 9.76
CA ARG A 51 -0.84 -7.60 10.53
C ARG A 51 -2.35 -7.69 10.26
N LEU A 52 -3.04 -6.56 10.17
CA LEU A 52 -4.46 -6.51 9.84
C LEU A 52 -4.72 -7.01 8.42
N LEU A 53 -3.93 -6.53 7.44
CA LEU A 53 -4.08 -6.92 6.04
C LEU A 53 -3.72 -8.40 5.79
N ASN A 54 -2.80 -8.96 6.59
CA ASN A 54 -2.47 -10.38 6.56
C ASN A 54 -3.66 -11.29 6.92
N CYS A 55 -4.68 -10.80 7.63
CA CYS A 55 -5.91 -11.54 7.88
C CYS A 55 -6.80 -11.66 6.63
N ILE A 56 -6.67 -10.74 5.67
CA ILE A 56 -7.45 -10.72 4.42
C ILE A 56 -6.73 -11.57 3.37
N GLN A 57 -5.43 -11.34 3.21
CA GLN A 57 -4.56 -12.09 2.31
C GLN A 57 -3.23 -12.32 3.00
N LYS A 58 -2.81 -13.59 3.10
CA LYS A 58 -1.50 -13.90 3.66
C LYS A 58 -0.40 -13.15 2.89
N ASP A 59 0.50 -12.53 3.62
CA ASP A 59 1.64 -11.76 3.11
C ASP A 59 1.24 -10.55 2.24
N HIS A 60 0.07 -9.94 2.49
CA HIS A 60 -0.51 -8.87 1.68
C HIS A 60 0.47 -7.71 1.42
N CYS A 61 1.05 -7.12 2.48
CA CYS A 61 2.00 -6.01 2.32
C CYS A 61 3.26 -6.41 1.55
N LYS A 62 3.75 -7.64 1.75
CA LYS A 62 4.94 -8.14 1.05
C LYS A 62 4.70 -8.29 -0.44
N ILE A 63 3.48 -8.70 -0.82
CA ILE A 63 3.06 -8.80 -2.22
C ILE A 63 2.86 -7.40 -2.81
N ALA A 64 2.35 -6.44 -2.02
CA ALA A 64 2.07 -5.09 -2.46
C ALA A 64 3.33 -4.21 -2.63
N MET A 65 4.43 -4.55 -1.95
CA MET A 65 5.67 -3.76 -2.00
C MET A 65 6.27 -3.69 -3.40
N ALA A 66 6.25 -2.49 -3.98
CA ALA A 66 6.98 -2.18 -5.20
C ALA A 66 8.34 -1.54 -4.87
N VAL A 67 9.42 -2.11 -5.41
CA VAL A 67 10.81 -1.75 -5.05
C VAL A 67 11.15 -0.30 -5.40
N THR A 68 10.72 0.19 -6.57
CA THR A 68 11.14 1.48 -7.13
C THR A 68 10.10 2.60 -7.00
N ILE A 69 8.98 2.33 -6.36
CA ILE A 69 7.89 3.29 -6.14
C ILE A 69 8.06 3.89 -4.73
N GLY A 70 7.57 5.11 -4.45
CA GLY A 70 7.58 5.66 -3.08
C GLY A 70 8.70 6.65 -2.75
N GLU A 71 9.64 6.89 -3.66
CA GLU A 71 10.82 7.75 -3.40
C GLU A 71 10.48 9.25 -3.30
N ASP A 72 9.35 9.66 -3.87
CA ASP A 72 8.83 11.04 -3.89
C ASP A 72 7.77 11.31 -2.79
N ALA A 73 7.71 10.46 -1.76
CA ALA A 73 6.83 10.68 -0.61
C ALA A 73 7.22 11.96 0.15
N VAL A 74 6.21 12.75 0.55
CA VAL A 74 6.40 13.98 1.34
C VAL A 74 6.77 13.64 2.78
N LEU A 75 6.22 12.55 3.33
CA LEU A 75 6.49 12.05 4.68
C LEU A 75 7.22 10.70 4.58
N PRO A 76 8.52 10.63 4.92
CA PRO A 76 9.27 9.39 4.88
C PRO A 76 8.93 8.48 6.08
N ASP A 77 8.78 7.18 5.81
CA ASP A 77 8.63 6.14 6.83
C ASP A 77 9.92 5.35 7.08
#